data_AF-A0A5B9D9A1-F1
#
_entry.id   AF-A0A5B9D9A1-F1
#
_cell.length_a   1.000
_cell.length_b   1.000
_cell.length_c   1.000
_cell.angle_alpha   90.00
_cell.angle_beta   90.00
_cell.angle_gamma   90.00
#
_symmetry.space_group_name_H-M   'P 1'
#
loop_
_entity.id
_entity.type
_entity.pdbx_description
1 polymer ?
#
loop_
_entity_poly.entity_id
_entity_poly.type
_entity_poly.pdbx_seq_one_letter_code
_entity_poly.pdbx_strand_id
1 'polypeptide(L)'
;MVDYESRKLANCFIQPFSQKIQIPSEIFDEIQPIGKNLVAVIPGESKKLTFFLTNADKVLFIKLILDKSSLNEVFFTSLRETMIELKMENLFSTGVCFKEEICVWEGVFEFDQGNFDEIQEKFSKVTHVKTAKFEKLHI
;
A
#
# COMPACT_ATOMS: atom_id res chain seq x y z
N MET A 1 17.50 -2.58 -0.22
CA MET A 1 17.59 -3.88 0.49
C MET A 1 16.80 -3.71 1.77
N VAL A 2 15.81 -4.56 2.03
CA VAL A 2 15.08 -4.52 3.31
C VAL A 2 16.00 -5.13 4.36
N ASP A 3 16.36 -4.35 5.37
CA ASP A 3 17.29 -4.73 6.43
C ASP A 3 16.80 -5.98 7.19
N TYR A 4 17.76 -6.79 7.63
CA TYR A 4 17.54 -8.04 8.37
C TYR A 4 16.76 -7.79 9.68
N GLU A 5 17.04 -6.67 10.34
CA GLU A 5 16.33 -6.22 11.55
C GLU A 5 14.85 -5.92 11.27
N SER A 6 14.54 -5.20 10.18
CA SER A 6 13.15 -4.88 9.79
C SER A 6 12.34 -6.14 9.46
N ARG A 7 12.97 -7.14 8.81
CA ARG A 7 12.34 -8.44 8.56
C ARG A 7 12.11 -9.20 9.86
N LYS A 8 13.04 -9.16 10.80
CA LYS A 8 12.90 -9.80 12.11
C LYS A 8 11.76 -9.19 12.91
N LEU A 9 11.62 -7.86 12.91
CA LEU A 9 10.55 -7.15 13.60
C LEU A 9 9.18 -7.45 12.96
N ALA A 10 9.07 -7.34 11.63
CA ALA A 10 7.87 -7.76 10.91
C ALA A 10 7.53 -9.24 11.19
N ASN A 11 8.51 -10.14 11.19
CA ASN A 11 8.31 -11.55 11.51
C ASN A 11 7.91 -11.79 12.98
N CYS A 12 8.38 -10.97 13.92
CA CYS A 12 7.97 -11.02 15.33
C CYS A 12 6.52 -10.59 15.54
N PHE A 13 5.97 -9.73 14.67
CA PHE A 13 4.53 -9.42 14.65
C PHE A 13 3.77 -10.48 13.86
N ILE A 14 4.24 -10.85 12.67
CA ILE A 14 3.56 -11.81 11.79
C ILE A 14 3.50 -13.20 12.44
N GLN A 15 4.51 -13.72 13.13
CA GLN A 15 4.44 -15.06 13.72
C GLN A 15 3.30 -15.21 14.76
N PRO A 16 3.17 -14.33 15.77
CA PRO A 16 2.05 -14.38 16.71
C PRO A 16 0.72 -13.95 16.09
N PHE A 17 0.72 -12.94 15.21
CA PHE A 17 -0.51 -12.40 14.62
C PHE A 17 -1.00 -13.16 13.38
N SER A 18 -0.19 -14.05 12.80
CA SER A 18 -0.55 -14.90 11.66
C SER A 18 -1.70 -15.85 11.97
N GLN A 19 -2.02 -16.05 13.26
CA GLN A 19 -3.11 -16.92 13.67
C GLN A 19 -4.35 -16.17 14.18
N LYS A 20 -4.21 -14.94 14.70
CA LYS A 20 -5.30 -13.98 15.01
C LYS A 20 -4.76 -12.72 15.70
N ILE A 21 -5.12 -11.54 15.22
CA ILE A 21 -5.09 -10.31 16.05
C ILE A 21 -6.40 -10.30 16.83
N GLN A 22 -6.33 -10.41 18.17
CA GLN A 22 -7.50 -10.20 19.01
C GLN A 22 -7.56 -8.73 19.42
N ILE A 23 -8.55 -8.02 18.89
CA ILE A 23 -8.90 -6.68 19.36
C ILE A 23 -9.79 -6.88 20.61
N PRO A 24 -9.49 -6.24 21.75
CA PRO A 24 -10.37 -6.26 22.92
C PRO A 24 -11.81 -5.91 22.54
N SER A 25 -12.80 -6.63 23.07
CA SER A 25 -14.21 -6.46 22.71
C SER A 25 -14.71 -5.05 22.97
N GLU A 26 -14.23 -4.39 24.02
CA GLU A 26 -14.59 -3.01 24.35
C GLU A 26 -14.18 -2.05 23.24
N ILE A 27 -12.96 -2.23 22.71
CA ILE A 27 -12.44 -1.43 21.60
C ILE A 27 -13.21 -1.78 20.32
N PHE A 28 -13.49 -3.05 20.08
CA PHE A 28 -14.25 -3.49 18.90
C PHE A 28 -15.66 -2.91 18.88
N ASP A 29 -16.35 -2.93 20.01
CA ASP A 29 -17.72 -2.43 20.16
C ASP A 29 -17.77 -0.90 20.03
N GLU A 30 -16.75 -0.19 20.50
CA GLU A 30 -16.63 1.27 20.36
C GLU A 30 -16.31 1.69 18.92
N ILE A 31 -15.35 1.03 18.25
CA ILE A 31 -14.93 1.43 16.90
C ILE A 31 -15.89 0.95 15.81
N GLN A 32 -16.76 -0.02 16.11
CA GLN A 32 -17.70 -0.66 15.17
C GLN A 32 -17.05 -0.90 13.80
N PRO A 33 -15.99 -1.72 13.74
CA PRO A 33 -15.13 -1.77 12.59
C PRO A 33 -15.88 -2.31 11.36
N ILE A 34 -15.78 -1.58 10.24
CA ILE A 34 -16.32 -2.01 8.96
C ILE A 34 -15.19 -2.71 8.19
N GLY A 35 -15.32 -4.01 7.97
CA GLY A 35 -14.29 -4.81 7.29
C GLY A 35 -14.11 -6.18 7.92
N LYS A 36 -14.07 -7.24 7.10
CA LYS A 36 -13.77 -8.61 7.56
C LYS A 36 -12.26 -8.91 7.67
N ASN A 37 -11.44 -8.16 6.93
CA ASN A 37 -10.01 -8.37 6.81
C ASN A 37 -9.24 -7.13 7.28
N LEU A 38 -7.95 -7.32 7.59
CA LEU A 38 -7.08 -6.27 8.12
C LEU A 38 -5.74 -6.26 7.37
N VAL A 39 -5.39 -5.10 6.84
CA VAL A 39 -4.09 -4.84 6.21
C VAL A 39 -3.21 -4.08 7.19
N ALA A 40 -2.06 -4.66 7.54
CA ALA A 40 -1.08 -4.04 8.40
C ALA A 40 0.08 -3.47 7.57
N VAL A 41 0.33 -2.16 7.72
CA VAL A 41 1.50 -1.49 7.15
C VAL A 41 2.55 -1.31 8.24
N ILE A 42 3.67 -1.99 8.07
CA ILE A 42 4.82 -2.00 9.00
C ILE A 42 5.99 -1.27 8.35
N PRO A 43 6.26 0.00 8.71
CA PRO A 43 7.39 0.72 8.15
C PRO A 43 8.69 0.16 8.76
N GLY A 44 9.70 -0.11 7.91
CA GLY A 44 10.89 -0.87 8.31
C GLY A 44 11.69 -0.30 9.49
N GLU A 45 11.70 1.01 9.69
CA GLU A 45 12.41 1.70 10.79
C GLU A 45 11.47 2.35 11.82
N SER A 46 10.15 2.31 11.59
CA SER A 46 9.19 3.00 12.45
C SER A 46 8.69 2.10 13.57
N LYS A 47 8.48 2.68 14.74
CA LYS A 47 7.75 2.04 15.85
C LYS A 47 6.23 2.09 15.69
N LYS A 48 5.73 2.74 14.63
CA LYS A 48 4.29 2.89 14.36
C LYS A 48 3.82 1.81 13.39
N LEU A 49 2.86 1.02 13.84
CA LEU A 49 2.07 0.12 13.01
C LEU A 49 0.76 0.82 12.63
N THR A 50 0.34 0.68 11.38
CA THR A 50 -0.97 1.20 10.94
C THR A 50 -1.79 0.05 10.39
N PHE A 51 -3.05 -0.01 10.82
CA PHE A 51 -4.00 -1.04 10.41
C PHE A 51 -5.12 -0.39 9.61
N PHE A 52 -5.48 -1.03 8.51
CA PHE A 52 -6.59 -0.64 7.64
C PHE A 52 -7.56 -1.81 7.56
N LEU A 53 -8.82 -1.56 7.87
CA LEU A 53 -9.88 -2.55 7.79
C LEU A 53 -10.47 -2.52 6.38
N THR A 54 -10.76 -3.70 5.85
CA THR A 54 -11.24 -3.86 4.47
C THR A 54 -12.17 -5.05 4.35
N ASN A 55 -13.10 -5.00 3.41
CA ASN A 55 -13.89 -6.17 3.02
C ASN A 55 -13.25 -6.96 1.87
N ALA A 56 -12.13 -6.49 1.32
CA ALA A 56 -11.47 -7.15 0.21
C ALA A 56 -10.74 -8.41 0.67
N ASP A 57 -10.82 -9.48 -0.12
CA ASP A 57 -10.04 -10.72 0.07
C ASP A 57 -8.67 -10.65 -0.62
N LYS A 58 -8.47 -9.62 -1.45
CA LYS A 58 -7.21 -9.35 -2.13
C LYS A 58 -6.87 -7.88 -2.09
N VAL A 59 -5.58 -7.61 -2.07
CA VAL A 59 -5.05 -6.27 -2.25
C VAL A 59 -4.03 -6.24 -3.38
N LEU A 60 -3.93 -5.08 -4.01
CA LEU A 60 -2.92 -4.78 -5.00
C LEU A 60 -1.91 -3.79 -4.41
N PHE A 61 -0.67 -4.23 -4.28
CA PHE A 61 0.45 -3.37 -3.98
C PHE A 61 1.03 -2.82 -5.30
N ILE A 62 1.19 -1.50 -5.36
CA ILE A 62 1.77 -0.79 -6.51
C ILE A 62 2.97 0.01 -6.02
N LYS A 63 4.11 -0.15 -6.68
CA LYS A 63 5.31 0.64 -6.44
C LYS A 63 5.75 1.33 -7.72
N LEU A 64 5.79 2.66 -7.68
CA LEU A 64 6.23 3.50 -8.77
C LEU A 64 7.59 4.09 -8.44
N ILE A 65 8.54 3.93 -9.36
CA ILE A 65 9.86 4.57 -9.31
C ILE A 65 9.81 5.75 -10.26
N LEU A 66 10.12 6.93 -9.72
CA LEU A 66 10.12 8.20 -10.43
C LEU A 66 11.50 8.82 -10.46
N ASP A 67 11.65 9.79 -11.37
CA ASP A 67 12.80 10.67 -11.41
C ASP A 67 12.93 11.58 -10.19
N LYS A 68 14.14 12.12 -10.01
CA LYS A 68 14.41 13.13 -8.99
C LYS A 68 13.48 14.33 -9.20
N SER A 69 12.87 14.79 -8.11
CA SER A 69 11.93 15.92 -8.11
C SER A 69 10.60 15.67 -8.86
N SER A 70 10.29 14.42 -9.19
CA SER A 70 9.04 14.06 -9.86
C SER A 70 7.87 13.76 -8.93
N LEU A 71 8.08 13.64 -7.62
CA LEU A 71 6.99 13.69 -6.63
C LEU A 71 6.50 15.12 -6.47
N ASN A 72 5.75 15.60 -7.45
CA ASN A 72 5.24 16.95 -7.55
C ASN A 72 3.74 16.95 -7.93
N GLU A 73 3.15 18.13 -8.02
CA GLU A 73 1.71 18.30 -8.31
C GLU A 73 1.27 17.65 -9.62
N VAL A 74 2.11 17.69 -10.67
CA VAL A 74 1.80 17.09 -11.97
C VAL A 74 1.69 15.58 -11.86
N PHE A 75 2.63 14.95 -11.15
CA PHE A 75 2.55 13.52 -10.86
C PHE A 75 1.30 13.17 -10.05
N PHE A 76 1.05 13.87 -8.94
CA PHE A 76 -0.10 13.55 -8.08
C PHE A 76 -1.45 13.76 -8.78
N THR A 77 -1.54 14.74 -9.68
CA THR A 77 -2.73 14.96 -10.51
C THR A 77 -2.96 13.79 -11.45
N SER A 78 -1.94 13.40 -12.22
CA SER A 78 -2.02 12.27 -13.17
C SER A 78 -2.30 10.94 -12.46
N LEU A 79 -1.67 10.71 -11.29
CA LEU A 79 -1.91 9.54 -10.46
C LEU A 79 -3.37 9.51 -9.98
N ARG A 80 -3.89 10.63 -9.48
CA ARG A 80 -5.28 10.73 -8.99
C ARG A 80 -6.29 10.47 -10.10
N GLU A 81 -6.09 11.05 -11.28
CA GLU A 81 -6.95 10.81 -12.45
C GLU A 81 -7.00 9.33 -12.80
N THR A 82 -5.83 8.68 -12.83
CA THR A 82 -5.69 7.24 -13.09
C THR A 82 -6.44 6.41 -12.04
N MET A 83 -6.29 6.73 -10.75
CA MET A 83 -6.98 6.05 -9.66
C MET A 83 -8.52 6.20 -9.74
N ILE A 84 -9.01 7.38 -10.11
CA ILE A 84 -10.45 7.64 -10.28
C ILE A 84 -10.99 6.85 -11.48
N GLU A 85 -10.29 6.86 -12.61
CA GLU A 85 -10.68 6.13 -13.82
C GLU A 85 -10.82 4.63 -13.53
N LEU A 86 -9.84 4.07 -12.83
CA LEU A 86 -9.80 2.67 -12.44
C LEU A 86 -10.69 2.33 -11.23
N LYS A 87 -11.35 3.33 -10.64
CA LYS A 87 -12.19 3.20 -9.43
C LYS A 87 -11.47 2.47 -8.28
N MET A 88 -10.20 2.80 -8.06
CA MET A 88 -9.40 2.16 -7.04
C MET A 88 -9.70 2.70 -5.65
N GLU A 89 -9.93 1.79 -4.70
CA GLU A 89 -10.07 2.12 -3.29
C GLU A 89 -8.72 2.04 -2.58
N ASN A 90 -8.22 3.19 -2.12
CA ASN A 90 -6.91 3.33 -1.51
C ASN A 90 -6.97 3.00 -0.01
N LEU A 91 -6.20 2.00 0.41
CA LEU A 91 -6.01 1.68 1.83
C LEU A 91 -4.84 2.49 2.40
N PHE A 92 -3.72 2.52 1.68
CA PHE A 92 -2.51 3.19 2.12
C PHE A 92 -1.71 3.69 0.93
N SER A 93 -1.13 4.87 1.05
CA SER A 93 -0.17 5.36 0.07
C SER A 93 0.89 6.23 0.72
N THR A 94 2.11 6.21 0.19
CA THR A 94 3.21 7.06 0.63
C THR A 94 4.12 7.44 -0.53
N GLY A 95 4.83 8.56 -0.40
CA GLY A 95 5.80 9.04 -1.38
C GLY A 95 7.03 9.61 -0.68
N VAL A 96 8.21 9.14 -1.06
CA VAL A 96 9.49 9.60 -0.50
C VAL A 96 10.49 9.85 -1.62
N CYS A 97 11.21 10.98 -1.55
CA CYS A 97 12.38 11.23 -2.39
C CYS A 97 13.65 10.98 -1.59
N PHE A 98 14.54 10.15 -2.14
CA PHE A 98 15.89 9.98 -1.62
C PHE A 98 16.75 11.09 -2.20
N LYS A 99 17.59 11.72 -1.36
CA LYS A 99 18.20 13.04 -1.61
C LYS A 99 18.88 13.21 -2.99
N GLU A 100 19.30 12.13 -3.66
CA GLU A 100 20.14 12.28 -4.84
C GLU A 100 19.75 11.50 -6.10
N GLU A 101 18.81 10.54 -6.08
CA GLU A 101 18.67 9.64 -7.24
C GLU A 101 17.24 9.38 -7.72
N ILE A 102 16.34 9.04 -6.80
CA ILE A 102 15.01 8.55 -7.15
C ILE A 102 13.97 9.01 -6.15
N CYS A 103 12.75 9.19 -6.64
CA CYS A 103 11.59 9.22 -5.78
C CYS A 103 10.82 7.91 -5.94
N VAL A 104 10.22 7.45 -4.84
CA VAL A 104 9.43 6.22 -4.80
C VAL A 104 8.06 6.58 -4.27
N TRP A 105 7.03 6.12 -4.96
CA TRP A 105 5.66 6.14 -4.49
C TRP A 105 5.17 4.71 -4.34
N GLU A 106 4.50 4.43 -3.23
CA GLU A 106 3.94 3.11 -2.91
C GLU A 106 2.48 3.26 -2.53
N GLY A 107 1.65 2.32 -2.98
CA GLY A 107 0.22 2.27 -2.72
C GLY A 107 -0.26 0.85 -2.48
N VAL A 108 -1.24 0.70 -1.60
CA VAL A 108 -1.96 -0.53 -1.32
C VAL A 108 -3.45 -0.25 -1.53
N PHE A 109 -4.07 -1.07 -2.35
CA PHE A 109 -5.45 -0.90 -2.79
C PHE A 109 -6.26 -2.17 -2.59
N GLU A 110 -7.56 -2.02 -2.34
CA GLU A 110 -8.49 -3.15 -2.45
C GLU A 110 -8.51 -3.68 -3.89
N PHE A 111 -8.52 -5.00 -4.07
CA PHE A 111 -8.43 -5.62 -5.41
C PHE A 111 -9.19 -6.95 -5.53
N ASP A 112 -10.47 -6.93 -5.19
CA ASP A 112 -11.36 -8.10 -5.41
C ASP A 112 -11.81 -8.22 -6.87
N GLN A 113 -12.03 -7.08 -7.51
CA GLN A 113 -12.54 -6.97 -8.87
C GLN A 113 -11.73 -5.90 -9.62
N GLY A 114 -11.34 -6.21 -10.85
CA GLY A 114 -10.59 -5.27 -11.69
C GLY A 114 -9.73 -5.99 -12.71
N ASN A 115 -9.46 -5.30 -13.83
CA ASN A 115 -8.59 -5.81 -14.86
C ASN A 115 -7.12 -5.48 -14.49
N PHE A 116 -6.39 -6.49 -14.05
CA PHE A 116 -5.00 -6.33 -13.63
C PHE A 116 -4.13 -5.75 -14.76
N ASP A 117 -4.32 -6.22 -16.00
CA ASP A 117 -3.51 -5.78 -17.15
C ASP A 117 -3.77 -4.32 -17.48
N GLU A 118 -5.04 -3.89 -17.42
CA GLU A 118 -5.44 -2.49 -17.60
C GLU A 118 -4.83 -1.58 -16.53
N ILE A 119 -4.85 -2.02 -15.26
CA ILE A 119 -4.23 -1.27 -14.16
C ILE A 119 -2.73 -1.14 -14.40
N GLN A 120 -2.05 -2.23 -14.77
CA GLN A 120 -0.62 -2.21 -15.07
C GLN A 120 -0.29 -1.25 -16.20
N GLU A 121 -1.07 -1.29 -17.27
CA GLU A 121 -0.91 -0.39 -18.42
C GLU A 121 -1.08 1.08 -18.01
N LYS A 122 -2.16 1.40 -17.31
CA LYS A 122 -2.52 2.76 -16.92
C LYS A 122 -1.51 3.37 -15.95
N PHE A 123 -1.13 2.64 -14.89
CA PHE A 123 -0.15 3.12 -13.92
C PHE A 123 1.26 3.28 -14.52
N SER A 124 1.61 2.46 -15.51
CA SER A 124 2.89 2.60 -16.22
C SER A 124 2.94 3.86 -17.10
N LYS A 125 1.80 4.46 -17.42
CA LYS A 125 1.68 5.70 -18.21
C LYS A 125 1.52 6.96 -17.36
N VAL A 126 1.42 6.83 -16.04
CA VAL A 126 1.36 7.99 -15.14
C VAL A 126 2.62 8.85 -15.34
N THR A 127 2.43 10.16 -15.39
CA THR A 127 3.50 11.11 -15.70
C THR A 127 4.70 10.93 -14.78
N HIS A 128 5.91 10.92 -15.34
CA HIS A 128 7.19 10.73 -14.64
C HIS A 128 7.45 9.34 -14.02
N VAL A 129 6.58 8.35 -14.27
CA VAL A 129 6.88 6.97 -13.88
C VAL A 129 7.93 6.37 -14.82
N LYS A 130 9.05 5.91 -14.26
CA LYS A 130 10.08 5.17 -14.98
C LYS A 130 9.87 3.66 -14.90
N THR A 131 9.41 3.19 -13.76
CA THR A 131 9.20 1.77 -13.51
C THR A 131 8.02 1.61 -12.58
N ALA A 132 7.09 0.74 -12.95
CA ALA A 132 5.99 0.32 -12.11
C ALA A 132 6.14 -1.15 -11.76
N LYS A 133 5.94 -1.50 -10.49
CA LYS A 133 5.93 -2.87 -9.97
C LYS A 133 4.60 -3.13 -9.28
N PHE A 134 4.11 -4.34 -9.44
CA PHE A 134 2.77 -4.74 -9.01
C PHE A 134 2.85 -6.08 -8.32
N GLU A 135 2.14 -6.22 -7.21
CA GLU A 135 2.06 -7.47 -6.46
C GLU A 135 0.63 -7.66 -5.95
N LYS A 136 0.03 -8.80 -6.30
CA LYS A 136 -1.29 -9.21 -5.80
C LYS A 136 -1.10 -10.04 -4.54
N LEU A 137 -1.75 -9.64 -3.46
CA LEU A 137 -1.66 -10.32 -2.18
C LEU A 137 -3.07 -10.78 -1.78
N HIS A 138 -3.17 -12.02 -1.32
CA HIS A 138 -4.37 -12.52 -0.66
C HIS A 138 -4.27 -12.21 0.83
N ILE A 139 -5.37 -11.75 1.42
CA ILE A 139 -5.43 -11.34 2.83
C ILE A 139 -6.54 -12.06 3.58
#